data_AF-A0A672GP94-F1
#
_entry.id   AF-A0A672GP94-F1
#
_cell.length_a   1.000
_cell.length_b   1.000
_cell.length_c   1.000
_cell.angle_alpha   90.00
_cell.angle_beta   90.00
_cell.angle_gamma   90.00
#
_symmetry.space_group_name_H-M   'P 1'
#
loop_
_entity.id
_entity.type
_entity.pdbx_description
1 polymer ?
#
loop_
_entity_poly.entity_id
_entity_poly.type
_entity_poly.pdbx_seq_one_letter_code
_entity_poly.pdbx_strand_id
1 'polypeptide(L)'
;MEAAVFILSLVDCCALIFLSVYFIITLSDLECDYINARACCSKLNKWVIPEMVGQCLSTMLMLVSMHWFIFLLNLPVAVWNMYRYAKVPMGNMGVYDPTEIHNRGQLKSHMKEAMIKLGYHLLCFFIYLYSMILALIND
;
A
#
# COMPACT_ATOMS: atom_id res chain seq x y z
N MET A 1 -17.58 -0.86 20.40
CA MET A 1 -16.09 -0.91 20.36
C MET A 1 -15.59 -1.25 18.97
N GLU A 2 -16.32 -2.10 18.23
CA GLU A 2 -16.00 -2.49 16.85
C GLU A 2 -16.07 -1.32 15.87
N ALA A 3 -17.04 -0.42 16.02
CA ALA A 3 -17.15 0.79 15.20
C ALA A 3 -15.88 1.65 15.22
N ALA A 4 -15.21 1.79 16.38
CA ALA A 4 -13.96 2.54 16.49
C ALA A 4 -12.81 1.89 15.71
N VAL A 5 -12.73 0.56 15.69
CA VAL A 5 -11.72 -0.17 14.91
C VAL A 5 -11.95 0.00 13.41
N PHE A 6 -13.21 -0.04 12.97
CA PHE A 6 -13.55 0.21 11.57
C PHE A 6 -13.27 1.65 11.14
N ILE A 7 -13.55 2.64 12.00
CA ILE A 7 -13.23 4.04 11.72
C ILE A 7 -11.71 4.24 11.58
N LEU A 8 -10.91 3.70 12.51
CA LEU A 8 -9.45 3.77 12.41
C LEU A 8 -8.92 3.09 11.14
N SER A 9 -9.48 1.94 10.78
CA SER A 9 -9.09 1.19 9.58
C SER A 9 -9.50 1.91 8.30
N LEU A 10 -10.63 2.64 8.30
CA LEU A 10 -11.02 3.53 7.21
C LEU A 10 -10.03 4.67 7.02
N VAL A 11 -9.60 5.31 8.12
CA VAL A 11 -8.61 6.40 8.08
C VAL A 11 -7.27 5.89 7.55
N ASP A 12 -6.81 4.72 8.02
CA ASP A 12 -5.59 4.08 7.50
C ASP A 12 -5.73 3.73 6.01
N CYS A 13 -6.87 3.18 5.60
CA CYS A 13 -7.15 2.88 4.19
C CYS A 13 -7.12 4.14 3.31
N CYS A 14 -7.68 5.27 3.78
CA CYS A 14 -7.59 6.55 3.09
C CYS A 14 -6.13 7.00 2.93
N ALA A 15 -5.32 6.86 3.98
CA ALA A 15 -3.89 7.19 3.92
C ALA A 15 -3.14 6.31 2.91
N LEU A 16 -3.43 5.01 2.87
CA LEU A 16 -2.83 4.07 1.91
C LEU A 16 -3.27 4.33 0.46
N ILE A 17 -4.52 4.75 0.23
CA ILE A 17 -4.98 5.19 -1.09
C ILE A 17 -4.21 6.42 -1.53
N PHE A 18 -4.11 7.44 -0.67
CA PHE A 18 -3.36 8.66 -0.98
C PHE A 18 -1.89 8.35 -1.29
N LEU A 19 -1.28 7.46 -0.50
CA LEU A 19 0.08 7.00 -0.73
C LEU A 19 0.23 6.26 -2.07
N SER A 20 -0.73 5.39 -2.41
CA SER A 20 -0.75 4.65 -3.69
C SER A 20 -0.84 5.61 -4.88
N VAL A 21 -1.67 6.65 -4.78
CA VAL A 21 -1.74 7.71 -5.80
C VAL A 21 -0.42 8.49 -5.88
N TYR A 22 0.19 8.82 -4.73
CA TYR A 22 1.51 9.47 -4.69
C TYR A 22 2.60 8.64 -5.40
N PHE A 23 2.60 7.32 -5.20
CA PHE A 23 3.50 6.41 -5.90
C PHE A 23 3.28 6.45 -7.42
N ILE A 24 2.02 6.40 -7.87
CA ILE A 24 1.68 6.45 -9.31
C ILE A 24 2.13 7.78 -9.92
N ILE A 25 1.82 8.92 -9.28
CA ILE A 25 2.21 10.24 -9.77
C ILE A 25 3.72 10.35 -9.86
N THR A 26 4.45 9.97 -8.81
CA THR A 26 5.92 10.09 -8.80
C THR A 26 6.59 9.18 -9.84
N LEU A 27 6.02 7.99 -10.09
CA LEU A 27 6.47 7.12 -11.18
C LEU A 27 6.13 7.70 -12.55
N SER A 28 4.97 8.33 -12.69
CA SER A 28 4.55 9.01 -13.93
C SER A 28 5.42 10.23 -14.23
N ASP A 29 5.80 10.99 -13.21
CA ASP A 29 6.76 12.09 -13.33
C ASP A 29 8.13 11.57 -13.81
N LEU A 30 8.52 10.38 -13.37
CA LEU A 30 9.73 9.72 -13.86
C LEU A 30 9.58 9.21 -15.30
N GLU A 31 8.41 8.68 -15.69
CA GLU A 31 8.15 8.23 -17.08
C GLU A 31 8.20 9.39 -18.08
N CYS A 32 7.72 10.57 -17.68
CA CYS A 32 7.77 11.78 -18.49
C CYS A 32 9.10 12.55 -18.36
N ASP A 33 10.12 11.98 -17.72
CA ASP A 33 11.43 12.58 -17.47
C ASP A 33 11.37 13.95 -16.73
N TYR A 34 10.32 14.21 -15.94
CA TYR A 34 10.19 15.44 -15.14
C TYR A 34 11.10 15.44 -13.91
N ILE A 35 11.46 14.27 -13.37
CA ILE A 35 12.31 14.12 -12.18
C ILE A 35 13.45 13.14 -12.40
N ASN A 36 14.58 13.36 -11.72
CA ASN A 36 15.71 12.44 -11.79
C ASN A 36 15.43 11.14 -11.02
N ALA A 37 15.87 9.99 -11.56
CA ALA A 37 15.67 8.66 -10.97
C ALA A 37 16.17 8.59 -9.51
N ARG A 38 17.29 9.23 -9.18
CA ARG A 38 17.82 9.27 -7.82
C ARG A 38 16.90 9.99 -6.83
N ALA A 39 16.29 11.09 -7.26
CA ALA A 39 15.35 11.85 -6.44
C ALA A 39 14.03 11.08 -6.26
N CYS A 40 13.57 10.41 -7.31
CA CYS A 40 12.42 9.50 -7.29
C CYS A 40 12.65 8.36 -6.28
N CYS A 41 13.72 7.59 -6.41
CA CYS A 41 14.02 6.45 -5.54
C CYS A 41 14.14 6.85 -4.06
N SER A 42 14.77 7.99 -3.74
CA SER A 42 14.86 8.49 -2.36
C SER A 42 13.48 8.81 -1.77
N LYS A 43 12.61 9.48 -2.55
CA LYS A 43 11.24 9.78 -2.14
C LYS A 43 10.42 8.50 -1.94
N LEU A 44 10.44 7.61 -2.93
CA LEU A 44 9.70 6.35 -2.89
C LEU A 44 10.12 5.48 -1.72
N ASN A 45 11.43 5.25 -1.54
CA ASN A 45 11.94 4.38 -0.48
C ASN A 45 11.60 4.89 0.93
N LYS A 46 11.50 6.22 1.11
CA LYS A 46 11.06 6.82 2.37
C LYS A 46 9.61 6.47 2.71
N TRP A 47 8.75 6.35 1.71
CA TRP A 47 7.32 6.07 1.86
C TRP A 47 6.96 4.58 1.88
N VAL A 48 7.85 3.71 1.40
CA VAL A 48 7.68 2.25 1.45
C VAL A 48 7.54 1.71 2.88
N ILE A 49 8.31 2.24 3.84
CA ILE A 49 8.24 1.80 5.24
C ILE A 49 6.88 2.18 5.85
N PRO A 50 6.41 3.45 5.77
CA PRO A 50 5.06 3.83 6.17
C PRO A 50 3.95 2.98 5.54
N GLU A 51 4.03 2.68 4.24
CA GLU A 51 3.05 1.81 3.55
C GLU A 51 2.93 0.44 4.23
N MET A 52 4.08 -0.20 4.45
CA MET A 52 4.15 -1.53 5.04
C MET A 52 3.64 -1.52 6.48
N VAL A 53 3.97 -0.47 7.25
CA VAL A 53 3.48 -0.31 8.62
C VAL A 53 1.96 -0.14 8.65
N GLY A 54 1.40 0.72 7.78
CA GLY A 54 -0.06 0.90 7.68
C GLY A 54 -0.78 -0.40 7.33
N GLN A 55 -0.30 -1.11 6.30
CA GLN A 55 -0.88 -2.40 5.91
C GLN A 55 -0.83 -3.42 7.05
N CYS A 56 0.33 -3.60 7.70
CA CYS A 56 0.47 -4.55 8.81
C CYS A 56 -0.38 -4.14 10.01
N LEU A 57 -0.48 -2.85 10.31
CA LEU A 57 -1.30 -2.33 11.40
C LEU A 57 -2.79 -2.62 11.14
N SER A 58 -3.30 -2.31 9.96
CA SER A 58 -4.67 -2.64 9.55
C SER A 58 -4.95 -4.15 9.62
N THR A 59 -3.99 -4.98 9.18
CA THR A 59 -4.14 -6.44 9.21
C THR A 59 -4.16 -6.97 10.66
N MET A 60 -3.32 -6.43 11.54
CA MET A 60 -3.27 -6.81 12.96
C MET A 60 -4.53 -6.35 13.72
N LEU A 61 -5.04 -5.15 13.44
CA LEU A 61 -6.29 -4.68 14.04
C LEU A 61 -7.48 -5.59 13.69
N MET A 62 -7.57 -6.07 12.45
CA MET A 62 -8.63 -7.01 12.05
C MET A 62 -8.47 -8.41 12.64
N LEU A 63 -7.24 -8.84 12.91
CA LEU A 63 -6.96 -10.08 13.64
C LEU A 63 -7.50 -10.00 15.07
N VAL A 64 -7.24 -8.90 15.78
CA VAL A 64 -7.70 -8.69 17.16
C VAL A 64 -9.22 -8.60 17.24
N SER A 65 -9.86 -7.97 16.24
CA SER A 65 -11.32 -7.88 16.14
C SER A 65 -12.00 -9.19 15.69
N MET A 66 -11.28 -10.30 15.49
CA MET A 66 -11.83 -11.60 15.06
C MET A 66 -12.64 -11.57 13.74
N HIS A 67 -12.37 -10.59 12.85
CA HIS A 67 -13.02 -10.47 11.55
C HIS A 67 -12.26 -11.28 10.48
N TRP A 68 -12.41 -12.60 10.52
CA TRP A 68 -11.65 -13.55 9.70
C TRP A 68 -11.72 -13.30 8.18
N PHE A 69 -12.89 -12.90 7.66
CA PHE A 69 -13.05 -12.63 6.23
C PHE A 69 -12.21 -11.44 5.76
N ILE A 70 -12.24 -10.35 6.53
CA ILE A 70 -11.50 -9.12 6.23
C ILE A 70 -9.99 -9.33 6.42
N PHE A 71 -9.61 -10.10 7.42
CA PHE A 71 -8.22 -10.49 7.65
C PHE A 71 -7.66 -11.31 6.46
N LEU A 72 -8.41 -12.31 5.98
CA LEU A 72 -8.05 -13.10 4.81
C LEU A 72 -7.91 -12.26 3.54
N LEU A 73 -8.71 -11.20 3.41
CA LEU A 73 -8.61 -10.28 2.28
C LEU A 73 -7.29 -9.49 2.31
N ASN A 74 -6.85 -9.02 3.49
CA ASN A 74 -5.64 -8.21 3.68
C ASN A 74 -4.33 -9.00 3.67
N LEU A 75 -4.38 -10.28 4.06
CA LEU A 75 -3.22 -11.16 4.11
C LEU A 75 -2.40 -11.20 2.82
N PRO A 76 -2.98 -11.42 1.62
CA PRO A 76 -2.24 -11.47 0.36
C PRO A 76 -1.39 -10.22 0.10
N VAL A 77 -1.92 -9.03 0.39
CA VAL A 77 -1.21 -7.76 0.15
C VAL A 77 -0.11 -7.54 1.18
N ALA A 78 -0.39 -7.84 2.45
CA ALA A 78 0.62 -7.78 3.51
C ALA A 78 1.79 -8.74 3.24
N VAL A 79 1.48 -9.99 2.86
CA VAL A 79 2.48 -11.02 2.51
C VAL A 79 3.26 -10.60 1.27
N TRP A 80 2.60 -10.06 0.24
CA TRP A 80 3.27 -9.58 -0.96
C TRP A 80 4.24 -8.44 -0.67
N ASN A 81 3.83 -7.45 0.12
CA ASN A 81 4.68 -6.34 0.53
C ASN A 81 5.88 -6.82 1.35
N MET A 82 5.68 -7.76 2.28
CA MET A 82 6.76 -8.34 3.07
C MET A 82 7.72 -9.20 2.23
N TYR A 83 7.19 -10.00 1.30
CA TYR A 83 8.01 -10.77 0.35
C TYR A 83 8.85 -9.86 -0.54
N ARG A 84 8.27 -8.76 -1.05
CA ARG A 84 8.98 -7.75 -1.85
C ARG A 84 10.12 -7.12 -1.06
N TYR A 85 9.89 -6.78 0.20
CA TYR A 85 10.92 -6.23 1.08
C TYR A 85 12.05 -7.23 1.38
N ALA A 86 11.70 -8.50 1.65
CA ALA A 86 12.67 -9.56 1.94
C ALA A 86 13.52 -9.96 0.73
N LYS A 87 13.00 -9.81 -0.49
CA LYS A 87 13.69 -10.16 -1.74
C LYS A 87 14.67 -9.07 -2.21
N VAL A 88 14.75 -7.93 -1.54
CA VAL A 88 15.71 -6.88 -1.90
C VAL A 88 17.13 -7.39 -1.66
N PRO A 89 18.00 -7.44 -2.69
CA PRO A 89 19.38 -7.88 -2.53
C PRO A 89 20.15 -6.95 -1.59
N MET A 90 20.94 -7.54 -0.68
CA MET A 90 21.85 -6.81 0.22
C MET A 90 22.91 -6.07 -0.61
N GLY A 91 22.67 -4.79 -0.90
CA GLY A 91 23.50 -3.96 -1.78
C GLY A 91 22.72 -2.90 -2.54
N ASN A 92 21.39 -3.04 -2.68
CA ASN A 92 20.54 -2.03 -3.27
C ASN A 92 20.34 -0.82 -2.34
N MET A 93 20.20 0.38 -2.90
CA MET A 93 19.88 1.61 -2.14
C MET A 93 18.46 1.63 -1.53
N GLY A 94 17.68 0.56 -1.72
CA GLY A 94 16.31 0.40 -1.24
C GLY A 94 15.50 -0.57 -2.12
N VAL A 95 14.17 -0.57 -1.94
CA VAL A 95 13.25 -1.34 -2.82
C VAL A 95 13.29 -0.84 -4.27
N TYR A 96 13.64 0.44 -4.46
CA TYR A 96 13.78 1.09 -5.76
C TYR A 96 15.22 1.54 -5.97
N ASP A 97 15.90 0.98 -6.97
CA ASP A 97 17.26 1.39 -7.36
C ASP A 97 17.24 2.27 -8.62
N PRO A 98 17.94 3.41 -8.64
CA PRO A 98 17.99 4.31 -9.79
C PRO A 98 18.58 3.68 -11.06
N THR A 99 19.42 2.64 -10.93
CA THR A 99 20.02 1.95 -12.08
C THR A 99 19.04 0.99 -12.75
N GLU A 100 18.15 0.37 -11.98
CA GLU A 100 17.16 -0.59 -12.49
C GLU A 100 15.87 0.08 -12.99
N ILE A 101 15.48 1.21 -12.37
CA ILE A 101 14.18 1.85 -12.62
C ILE A 101 14.07 2.53 -13.99
N HIS A 102 15.19 2.91 -14.60
CA HIS A 102 15.21 3.52 -15.93
C HIS A 102 14.96 2.51 -17.05
N ASN A 103 15.05 1.20 -16.75
CA ASN A 103 14.66 0.19 -17.72
C ASN A 103 13.14 0.24 -17.91
N ARG A 104 12.69 0.61 -19.11
CA ARG A 104 11.26 0.80 -19.46
C ARG A 104 10.37 -0.40 -19.08
N GLY A 105 10.92 -1.61 -19.06
CA GLY A 105 10.21 -2.81 -18.60
C GLY A 105 9.91 -2.83 -17.10
N GLN A 106 10.88 -2.44 -16.27
CA GLN A 106 10.72 -2.40 -14.81
C GLN A 106 9.81 -1.26 -14.35
N LEU A 107 9.92 -0.08 -14.99
CA LEU A 107 9.04 1.06 -14.70
C LEU A 107 7.56 0.72 -14.92
N LYS A 108 7.22 0.11 -16.06
CA LYS A 108 5.85 -0.35 -16.34
C LYS A 108 5.37 -1.42 -15.35
N SER A 109 6.26 -2.31 -14.90
CA SER A 109 5.92 -3.30 -13.87
C SER A 109 5.60 -2.65 -12.53
N HIS A 110 6.41 -1.67 -12.09
CA HIS A 110 6.16 -0.93 -10.85
C HIS A 110 4.89 -0.07 -10.90
N MET A 111 4.61 0.58 -12.04
CA MET A 111 3.35 1.28 -12.26
C MET A 111 2.15 0.34 -12.19
N LYS A 112 2.23 -0.83 -12.84
CA LYS A 112 1.15 -1.82 -12.80
C LYS A 112 0.91 -2.33 -11.37
N GLU A 113 1.97 -2.61 -10.62
CA GLU A 113 1.89 -3.00 -9.22
C GLU A 113 1.21 -1.92 -8.37
N ALA A 114 1.60 -0.65 -8.52
CA ALA A 114 1.00 0.48 -7.83
C ALA A 114 -0.49 0.67 -8.19
N MET A 115 -0.87 0.49 -9.46
CA MET A 115 -2.27 0.51 -9.89
C MET A 115 -3.10 -0.64 -9.31
N ILE A 116 -2.54 -1.86 -9.26
CA ILE A 116 -3.22 -3.00 -8.62
C ILE A 116 -3.43 -2.75 -7.13
N LYS A 117 -2.40 -2.23 -6.44
CA LYS A 117 -2.52 -1.84 -5.03
C LYS A 117 -3.58 -0.77 -4.82
N LEU A 118 -3.64 0.26 -5.67
CA LEU A 118 -4.68 1.29 -5.60
C LEU A 118 -6.09 0.67 -5.71
N GLY A 119 -6.30 -0.17 -6.72
CA GLY A 119 -7.59 -0.85 -6.92
C GLY A 119 -7.98 -1.73 -5.73
N TYR A 120 -7.02 -2.43 -5.15
CA TYR A 120 -7.23 -3.24 -3.95
C TYR A 120 -7.64 -2.39 -2.73
N HIS A 121 -6.92 -1.31 -2.45
CA HIS A 121 -7.27 -0.42 -1.34
C HIS A 121 -8.63 0.23 -1.52
N LEU A 122 -9.00 0.58 -2.76
CA LEU A 122 -10.30 1.15 -3.08
C LEU A 122 -11.44 0.14 -2.85
N LEU A 123 -11.25 -1.13 -3.20
CA LEU A 123 -12.20 -2.19 -2.85
C LEU A 123 -12.32 -2.39 -1.33
N CYS A 124 -11.18 -2.42 -0.62
CA CYS A 124 -11.17 -2.54 0.84
C CYS A 124 -11.87 -1.36 1.51
N PHE A 125 -11.71 -0.15 0.98
CA PHE A 125 -12.39 1.04 1.48
C PHE A 125 -13.91 0.88 1.51
N PHE A 126 -14.51 0.39 0.41
CA PHE A 126 -15.95 0.13 0.37
C PHE A 126 -16.39 -0.97 1.34
N ILE A 127 -15.57 -2.03 1.49
CA ILE A 127 -15.84 -3.12 2.44
C ILE A 127 -15.79 -2.61 3.89
N TYR A 128 -14.78 -1.81 4.24
CA TYR A 128 -14.68 -1.20 5.57
C TYR A 128 -15.81 -0.22 5.83
N LEU A 129 -16.22 0.58 4.84
CA LEU A 129 -17.35 1.49 4.94
C LEU A 129 -18.65 0.72 5.21
N TYR A 130 -18.91 -0.34 4.45
CA TYR A 130 -20.08 -1.19 4.67
C TYR A 130 -20.07 -1.84 6.06
N SER A 131 -18.93 -2.39 6.46
CA SER A 131 -18.77 -3.05 7.78
C SER A 131 -18.93 -2.07 8.93
N MET A 132 -18.44 -0.83 8.78
CA MET A 132 -18.63 0.24 9.75
C MET A 132 -20.11 0.61 9.91
N ILE A 133 -20.85 0.75 8.81
CA ILE A 133 -22.29 1.06 8.86
C ILE A 133 -23.05 -0.06 9.55
N LEU A 134 -22.77 -1.33 9.22
CA LEU A 134 -23.41 -2.46 9.89
C LEU A 134 -23.10 -2.50 11.39
N ALA A 135 -21.84 -2.28 11.78
CA ALA A 135 -21.46 -2.22 13.18
C ALA A 135 -22.20 -1.08 13.91
N LEU A 136 -22.35 0.09 13.28
CA LEU A 136 -23.05 1.24 13.86
C LEU A 136 -24.57 1.05 13.96
N ILE A 137 -25.18 0.28 13.05
CA ILE A 137 -26.62 -0.05 13.10
C ILE A 137 -26.90 -1.12 14.16
N ASN A 138 -25.94 -2.02 14.39
CA ASN A 138 -26.07 -3.15 15.31
C ASN A 138 -25.58 -2.84 16.74
N ASP A 139 -24.83 -1.75 16.92
CA ASP A 139 -24.57 -1.09 18.21
C ASP A 139 -25.82 -0.31 18.68
#